data_AF-Q10ZQ3-F1
#
_entry.id   AF-Q10ZQ3-F1
#
_cell.length_a   1.000
_cell.length_b   1.000
_cell.length_c   1.000
_cell.angle_alpha   90.00
_cell.angle_beta   90.00
_cell.angle_gamma   90.00
#
_symmetry.space_group_name_H-M   'P 1'
#
loop_
_entity.id
_entity.type
_entity.pdbx_description
1 polymer ?
#
loop_
_entity_poly.entity_id
_entity_poly.type
_entity_poly.pdbx_seq_one_letter_code
_entity_poly.pdbx_strand_id
1 'polypeptide(L)' 'MGHKAVGKETAQTSYIERFNNTMRQRIGRLVRKTLSFSKKLSNHIGAIWNFVHHYNNTICT' A
#
# COMPACT_ATOMS: atom_id res chain seq x y z
N MET A 1 1.83 -30.51 2.05
CA MET A 1 2.61 -30.04 0.88
C MET A 1 3.20 -28.69 1.25
N GLY A 2 4.52 -28.63 1.43
CA GLY A 2 5.23 -27.49 2.02
C GLY A 2 5.68 -26.45 0.99
N HIS A 3 5.74 -25.20 1.42
CA HIS A 3 6.28 -24.06 0.66
C HIS A 3 7.66 -24.41 0.07
N LYS A 4 7.80 -24.29 -1.26
CA LYS A 4 9.04 -24.58 -1.98
C LYS A 4 9.75 -23.25 -2.28
N ALA A 5 10.86 -23.01 -1.59
CA ALA A 5 11.64 -21.78 -1.73
C ALA A 5 12.24 -21.66 -3.14
N VAL A 6 12.19 -20.44 -3.71
CA VAL A 6 12.75 -20.08 -5.02
C VAL A 6 14.08 -19.34 -4.86
N GLY A 7 14.93 -19.35 -5.88
CA GLY A 7 16.26 -18.71 -5.90
C GLY A 7 16.23 -17.20 -5.65
N LYS A 8 17.34 -16.67 -5.08
CA LYS A 8 17.46 -15.31 -4.50
C LYS A 8 17.42 -14.16 -5.51
N GLU A 9 17.40 -14.40 -6.82
CA GLU A 9 17.48 -13.35 -7.85
C GLU A 9 16.17 -12.56 -8.10
N THR A 10 15.01 -13.01 -7.62
CA THR A 10 13.69 -12.44 -8.02
C THR A 10 12.82 -11.93 -6.87
N ALA A 11 13.35 -11.86 -5.64
CA ALA A 11 12.61 -11.52 -4.41
C ALA A 11 11.98 -10.11 -4.34
N GLN A 12 12.06 -9.31 -5.41
CA GLN A 12 11.53 -7.94 -5.49
C GLN A 12 10.00 -7.87 -5.39
N THR A 13 9.29 -8.91 -5.86
CA THR A 13 7.82 -8.91 -5.90
C THR A 13 7.19 -8.91 -4.51
N SER A 14 7.72 -9.72 -3.59
CA SER A 14 7.21 -9.85 -2.22
C SER A 14 7.19 -8.53 -1.43
N TYR A 15 8.19 -7.67 -1.65
CA TYR A 15 8.26 -6.34 -1.04
C TYR A 15 7.15 -5.42 -1.56
N ILE A 16 6.95 -5.41 -2.87
CA ILE A 16 5.90 -4.61 -3.52
C ILE A 16 4.50 -5.12 -3.10
N GLU A 17 4.31 -6.43 -3.00
CA GLU A 17 3.06 -7.02 -2.50
C GLU A 17 2.76 -6.59 -1.07
N ARG A 18 3.77 -6.63 -0.19
CA ARG A 18 3.65 -6.17 1.20
C ARG A 18 3.31 -4.68 1.27
N PHE A 19 3.97 -3.86 0.46
CA PHE A 19 3.68 -2.42 0.36
C PHE A 19 2.23 -2.17 -0.07
N ASN A 20 1.80 -2.81 -1.16
CA ASN A 20 0.44 -2.68 -1.70
C ASN A 20 -0.62 -3.12 -0.70
N ASN A 21 -0.37 -4.21 0.03
CA ASN A 21 -1.27 -4.67 1.08
C ASN A 21 -1.38 -3.64 2.22
N THR A 22 -0.25 -3.12 2.70
CA THR A 22 -0.21 -2.10 3.76
C THR A 22 -0.96 -0.82 3.35
N MET A 23 -0.73 -0.36 2.12
CA MET A 23 -1.41 0.81 1.56
C MET A 23 -2.93 0.61 1.50
N ARG A 24 -3.39 -0.56 1.06
CA ARG A 24 -4.82 -0.90 0.99
C ARG A 24 -5.47 -0.93 2.38
N GLN A 25 -4.77 -1.46 3.38
CA GLN A 25 -5.26 -1.52 4.76
C GLN A 25 -5.34 -0.14 5.41
N ARG A 26 -4.37 0.75 5.16
CA ARG A 26 -4.33 2.08 5.79
C ARG A 26 -5.16 3.13 5.06
N ILE A 27 -5.26 3.07 3.73
CA ILE A 27 -6.01 4.03 2.93
C ILE A 27 -7.39 3.44 2.61
N GLY A 28 -8.33 3.54 3.54
CA GLY A 28 -9.71 3.01 3.38
C GLY A 28 -10.46 3.54 2.15
N ARG A 29 -10.00 4.66 1.57
CA ARG A 29 -10.53 5.26 0.34
C ARG A 29 -10.20 4.49 -0.94
N LEU A 30 -9.18 3.61 -0.91
CA LEU A 30 -8.86 2.71 -2.02
C LEU A 30 -9.78 1.49 -2.07
N VAL A 31 -10.53 1.21 -1.00
CA VAL A 31 -11.32 -0.03 -0.84
C VAL A 31 -12.83 0.21 -0.92
N ARG A 32 -13.31 1.41 -0.55
CA ARG A 32 -14.75 1.68 -0.49
C ARG A 32 -15.28 2.37 -1.75
N LYS A 33 -16.38 1.84 -2.30
CA LYS A 33 -17.17 2.45 -3.39
C LYS A 33 -18.32 3.35 -2.91
N THR A 34 -18.54 3.49 -1.59
CA THR A 34 -19.78 4.05 -1.04
C THR A 34 -19.82 5.58 -0.98
N LEU A 35 -21.04 6.12 -1.02
CA LEU A 35 -21.38 7.54 -1.15
C LEU A 35 -20.94 8.41 0.05
N SER A 36 -20.63 7.81 1.19
CA SER A 36 -20.26 8.52 2.43
C SER A 36 -18.82 9.06 2.44
N PHE A 37 -18.02 8.78 1.43
CA PHE A 37 -16.68 9.35 1.28
C PHE A 37 -16.63 10.41 0.18
N SER A 38 -15.91 11.50 0.45
CA SER A 38 -15.64 12.52 -0.57
C SER A 38 -14.95 11.91 -1.79
N LYS A 39 -15.66 11.88 -2.92
CA LYS A 39 -15.15 11.44 -4.24
C LYS A 39 -14.23 12.48 -4.90
N LYS A 40 -13.84 13.54 -4.19
CA LYS A 40 -12.90 14.54 -4.69
C LYS A 40 -11.54 13.87 -4.96
N LEU A 41 -11.10 13.98 -6.20
CA LEU A 41 -9.82 13.41 -6.66
C LEU A 41 -8.64 14.00 -5.88
N SER A 42 -8.66 15.30 -5.61
CA SER A 42 -7.63 15.99 -4.81
C SER A 42 -7.42 15.35 -3.45
N ASN A 43 -8.52 15.04 -2.74
CA ASN A 43 -8.44 14.34 -1.48
C ASN A 43 -7.79 12.97 -1.68
N HIS A 44 -8.15 12.23 -2.74
CA HIS A 44 -7.65 10.86 -2.96
C HIS A 44 -6.13 10.86 -3.17
N ILE A 45 -5.66 11.79 -4.01
CA ILE A 45 -4.23 12.05 -4.23
C ILE A 45 -3.55 12.42 -2.90
N GLY A 46 -4.13 13.34 -2.12
CA GLY A 46 -3.59 13.75 -0.83
C GLY A 46 -3.46 12.60 0.18
N ALA A 47 -4.43 11.68 0.22
CA ALA A 47 -4.38 10.52 1.09
C ALA A 47 -3.24 9.55 0.73
N ILE A 48 -3.02 9.33 -0.58
CA ILE A 48 -1.89 8.52 -1.08
C ILE A 48 -0.57 9.21 -0.76
N TRP A 49 -0.46 10.51 -1.06
CA TRP A 49 0.76 11.29 -0.82
C TRP A 49 1.15 11.27 0.67
N ASN A 50 0.20 11.55 1.56
CA ASN A 50 0.43 11.51 3.01
C ASN A 50 0.86 10.11 3.49
N PHE A 51 0.25 9.05 2.96
CA PHE A 51 0.65 7.68 3.29
C PHE A 51 2.09 7.40 2.86
N VAL A 52 2.48 7.76 1.62
CA VAL A 52 3.82 7.49 1.10
C VAL A 52 4.89 8.22 1.93
N HIS A 53 4.68 9.49 2.25
CA HIS A 53 5.61 10.24 3.11
C HIS A 53 5.74 9.66 4.50
N HIS A 54 4.61 9.32 5.13
CA HIS A 54 4.63 8.68 6.44
C HIS A 54 5.34 7.32 6.38
N TYR A 55 5.01 6.48 5.39
CA TYR A 55 5.61 5.15 5.23
C TYR A 55 7.13 5.23 5.03
N ASN A 56 7.60 6.15 4.18
CA ASN A 56 9.03 6.37 3.95
C ASN A 56 9.74 6.85 5.23
N ASN A 57 9.12 7.79 5.97
CA ASN A 57 9.67 8.25 7.25
C ASN A 57 9.74 7.13 8.30
N THR A 58 8.79 6.18 8.31
CA THR A 58 8.79 5.05 9.25
C THR A 58 9.75 3.91 8.90
N ILE A 59 10.25 3.85 7.65
CA ILE A 59 11.24 2.86 7.21
C ILE A 59 12.67 3.39 7.35
N CYS A 60 12.84 4.71 7.31
CA CYS A 60 14.15 5.37 7.42
C CYS A 60 14.61 5.60 8.87
N THR A 61 13.80 5.18 9.85
CA THR A 61 14.11 5.13 11.29
C THR A 61 14.28 3.69 11.75
#